data_AF-A0A7M1B710-F1
#
_entry.id   AF-A0A7M1B710-F1
#
_cell.length_a   1.000
_cell.length_b   1.000
_cell.length_c   1.000
_cell.angle_alpha   90.00
_cell.angle_beta   90.00
_cell.angle_gamma   90.00
#
_symmetry.space_group_name_H-M   'P 1'
#
loop_
_entity.id
_entity.type
_entity.pdbx_description
1 polymer ?
#
loop_
_entity_poly.entity_id
_entity_poly.type
_entity_poly.pdbx_seq_one_letter_code
_entity_poly.pdbx_strand_id
1 'polypeptide(L)'
;MSKHKEKIKKIFEHPMSGNIDSKKLLTALEHFGAEVDLTKEHHAKIHLNGKMFSMPLPHKDNTLSKDTIVDLRHFLEEAGLTPDSL
;
A
#
# COMPACT_ATOMS: atom_id res chain seq x y z
N MET A 1 -2.23 7.70 18.21
CA MET A 1 -2.61 6.84 17.07
C MET A 1 -1.42 6.71 16.15
N SER A 2 -1.02 5.48 15.79
CA SER A 2 0.21 5.26 15.02
C SER A 2 0.14 5.91 13.65
N LYS A 3 1.15 6.71 13.28
CA LYS A 3 1.27 7.38 11.96
C LYS A 3 1.11 6.42 10.77
N HIS A 4 1.32 5.12 10.99
CA HIS A 4 1.11 4.06 10.02
C HIS A 4 -0.37 3.77 9.76
N LYS A 5 -1.21 3.78 10.80
CA LYS A 5 -2.67 3.55 10.66
C LYS A 5 -3.34 4.66 9.86
N GLU A 6 -2.93 5.91 10.06
CA GLU A 6 -3.45 7.05 9.28
C GLU A 6 -3.11 6.94 7.78
N LYS A 7 -1.96 6.37 7.43
CA LYS A 7 -1.59 6.14 6.02
C LYS A 7 -2.46 5.09 5.36
N ILE A 8 -2.73 3.98 6.06
CA ILE A 8 -3.66 2.97 5.56
C ILE A 8 -5.03 3.61 5.41
N LYS A 9 -5.52 4.33 6.42
CA LYS A 9 -6.80 5.03 6.36
C LYS A 9 -6.92 5.93 5.12
N LYS A 10 -5.88 6.69 4.76
CA LYS A 10 -5.88 7.56 3.56
C LYS A 10 -6.11 6.83 2.22
N ILE A 11 -5.79 5.55 2.12
CA ILE A 11 -6.09 4.72 0.93
C ILE A 11 -7.59 4.43 0.84
N PHE A 12 -8.23 4.27 2.00
CA PHE A 12 -9.65 3.94 2.14
C PHE A 12 -10.54 5.18 2.27
N GLU A 13 -9.96 6.37 2.48
CA GLU A 13 -10.70 7.62 2.54
C GLU A 13 -11.29 8.00 1.17
N HIS A 14 -12.50 8.56 1.21
CA HIS A 14 -13.17 9.14 0.06
C HIS A 14 -13.30 10.66 0.24
N PRO A 15 -12.74 11.49 -0.67
CA PRO A 15 -12.02 11.12 -1.90
C PRO A 15 -10.63 10.55 -1.63
N MET A 16 -10.19 9.61 -2.48
CA MET A 16 -8.84 9.04 -2.39
C MET A 16 -7.79 10.12 -2.54
N SER A 17 -6.84 10.16 -1.60
CA SER A 17 -5.73 11.11 -1.66
C SER A 17 -4.88 10.82 -2.89
N GLY A 18 -4.79 11.76 -3.83
CA GLY A 18 -3.94 11.61 -5.03
C GLY A 18 -2.44 11.69 -4.76
N ASN A 19 -2.01 11.74 -3.49
CA ASN A 19 -0.62 11.95 -3.07
C ASN A 19 -0.20 10.87 -2.05
N ILE A 20 -0.36 9.59 -2.39
CA ILE A 20 0.09 8.46 -1.58
C ILE A 20 1.52 8.10 -1.98
N ASP A 21 2.44 8.26 -1.03
CA ASP A 21 3.84 7.88 -1.19
C ASP A 21 4.02 6.36 -0.99
N SER A 22 4.44 5.67 -2.04
CA SER A 22 4.63 4.23 -2.10
C SER A 22 5.62 3.74 -1.04
N LYS A 23 6.79 4.38 -0.90
CA LYS A 23 7.76 4.04 0.14
C LYS A 23 7.16 4.09 1.53
N LYS A 24 6.51 5.19 1.89
CA LYS A 24 5.89 5.40 3.21
C LYS A 24 4.78 4.40 3.50
N LEU A 25 4.08 3.98 2.46
CA LEU A 25 3.03 2.98 2.51
C LEU A 25 3.62 1.58 2.69
N LEU A 26 4.62 1.20 1.90
CA LEU A 26 5.33 -0.07 2.02
C LEU A 26 5.86 -0.26 3.45
N THR A 27 6.54 0.75 4.00
CA THR A 27 7.00 0.72 5.40
C THR A 27 5.85 0.59 6.41
N ALA A 28 4.66 1.13 6.11
CA ALA A 28 3.51 0.94 6.98
C ALA A 28 2.98 -0.50 6.89
N LEU A 29 2.91 -1.07 5.70
CA LEU A 29 2.51 -2.46 5.47
C LEU A 29 3.49 -3.43 6.15
N GLU A 30 4.80 -3.20 6.01
CA GLU A 30 5.84 -3.98 6.70
C GLU A 30 5.69 -3.95 8.22
N HIS A 31 5.37 -2.78 8.78
CA HIS A 31 5.09 -2.66 10.21
C HIS A 31 3.89 -3.50 10.67
N PHE A 32 2.91 -3.74 9.80
CA PHE A 32 1.75 -4.58 10.09
C PHE A 32 1.96 -6.06 9.72
N GLY A 33 3.17 -6.45 9.30
CA GLY A 33 3.51 -7.83 8.97
C GLY A 33 3.33 -8.20 7.51
N ALA A 34 3.23 -7.23 6.60
CA ALA A 34 3.38 -7.51 5.17
C ALA A 34 4.87 -7.66 4.82
N GLU A 35 5.21 -8.60 3.95
CA GLU A 35 6.55 -8.67 3.36
C GLU A 35 6.59 -7.84 2.07
N VAL A 36 7.59 -6.98 1.93
CA VAL A 36 7.75 -6.14 0.74
C VAL A 36 9.06 -6.45 0.05
N ASP A 37 8.96 -6.79 -1.24
CA ASP A 37 10.08 -7.17 -2.10
C ASP A 37 10.20 -6.19 -3.28
N LEU A 38 11.36 -5.53 -3.39
CA LEU A 38 11.63 -4.58 -4.48
C LEU A 38 12.33 -5.30 -5.63
N THR A 39 11.70 -5.35 -6.79
CA THR A 39 12.28 -5.98 -7.98
C THR A 39 13.20 -5.02 -8.75
N LYS A 40 14.11 -5.60 -9.54
CA LYS A 40 15.03 -4.85 -10.41
C LYS A 40 14.32 -4.02 -11.48
N GLU A 41 13.08 -4.36 -11.81
CA GLU A 41 12.24 -3.66 -12.80
C GLU A 41 11.49 -2.46 -12.21
N HIS A 42 11.88 -1.95 -11.03
CA HIS A 42 11.13 -0.92 -10.30
C HIS A 42 9.71 -1.37 -9.98
N HIS A 43 9.47 -2.64 -9.64
CA HIS A 43 8.18 -3.06 -9.10
C HIS A 43 8.33 -3.38 -7.61
N ALA A 44 7.29 -3.11 -6.83
CA ALA A 44 7.18 -3.60 -5.46
C ALA A 44 6.21 -4.78 -5.46
N LYS A 45 6.65 -5.89 -4.88
CA LYS A 45 5.82 -7.04 -4.52
C LYS A 45 5.50 -6.95 -3.04
N ILE A 46 4.25 -7.15 -2.68
CA ILE A 46 3.74 -7.09 -1.33
C ILE A 46 3.08 -8.42 -1.05
N HIS A 47 3.55 -9.14 -0.04
CA HIS A 47 2.94 -10.36 0.43
C HIS A 47 2.31 -10.12 1.79
N LEU A 48 1.03 -10.45 1.92
CA LEU A 48 0.30 -10.29 3.17
C LEU A 48 -0.78 -11.36 3.27
N ASN A 49 -0.78 -12.09 4.39
CA ASN A 49 -1.80 -13.11 4.69
C ASN A 49 -1.99 -14.13 3.54
N GLY A 50 -0.90 -14.55 2.90
CA GLY A 50 -0.92 -15.49 1.78
C GLY A 50 -1.33 -14.90 0.42
N LYS A 51 -1.66 -13.61 0.35
CA LYS A 51 -1.94 -12.89 -0.91
C LYS A 51 -0.68 -12.16 -1.39
N MET A 52 -0.51 -12.11 -2.70
CA MET A 52 0.60 -11.42 -3.36
C MET A 52 0.06 -10.31 -4.24
N PHE A 53 0.61 -9.11 -4.11
CA PHE A 53 0.27 -7.96 -4.94
C PHE A 53 1.54 -7.32 -5.48
N SER A 54 1.58 -7.09 -6.79
CA SER A 54 2.71 -6.44 -7.44
C SER A 54 2.26 -5.12 -8.06
N MET A 55 2.95 -4.04 -7.74
CA MET A 55 2.70 -2.73 -8.35
C MET A 55 3.97 -2.11 -8.92
N PRO A 56 3.88 -1.34 -10.01
CA PRO A 56 5.00 -0.55 -10.52
C PRO A 56 5.30 0.60 -9.54
N LEU A 57 6.58 0.81 -9.27
CA LEU A 57 7.06 1.92 -8.46
C LEU A 57 7.29 3.15 -9.36
N PRO A 58 6.75 4.31 -8.96
CA PRO A 58 6.96 5.56 -9.69
C PRO A 58 8.42 6.01 -9.60
N HIS A 59 9.02 6.35 -10.75
CA HIS A 59 10.45 6.68 -10.86
C HIS A 59 10.87 8.03 -10.24
N LYS A 60 9.98 9.04 -10.20
CA LYS A 60 10.34 10.42 -9.80
C LYS A 60 9.80 10.84 -8.43
N ASP A 61 8.50 10.66 -8.20
CA ASP A 61 7.81 11.30 -7.06
C ASP A 61 7.37 10.33 -5.96
N ASN A 62 7.75 9.05 -6.04
CA ASN A 62 7.25 7.99 -5.14
C ASN A 62 5.71 7.94 -5.02
N THR A 63 4.97 8.66 -5.86
CA THR A 63 3.52 8.86 -5.73
C THR A 63 2.77 7.85 -6.58
N LEU A 64 1.90 7.06 -5.96
CA LEU A 64 1.10 6.05 -6.64
C LEU A 64 0.01 6.69 -7.50
N SER A 65 -0.21 6.10 -8.68
CA SER A 65 -1.36 6.41 -9.53
C SER A 65 -2.65 6.00 -8.84
N LYS A 66 -3.74 6.74 -9.08
CA LYS A 66 -5.07 6.44 -8.50
C LYS A 66 -5.51 5.00 -8.78
N ASP A 67 -5.25 4.50 -9.98
CA ASP A 67 -5.56 3.14 -10.39
C ASP A 67 -4.84 2.10 -9.50
N THR A 68 -3.54 2.28 -9.27
CA THR A 68 -2.74 1.45 -8.37
C THR A 68 -3.20 1.54 -6.92
N ILE A 69 -3.67 2.71 -6.47
CA ILE A 69 -4.22 2.89 -5.12
C ILE A 69 -5.52 2.08 -4.97
N VAL A 70 -6.38 2.06 -6.00
CA VAL A 70 -7.62 1.27 -6.01
C VAL A 70 -7.29 -0.22 -5.95
N ASP A 71 -6.36 -0.69 -6.78
CA ASP A 71 -5.98 -2.11 -6.82
C ASP A 71 -5.35 -2.56 -5.49
N LEU A 72 -4.46 -1.73 -4.95
CA LEU A 72 -3.88 -1.95 -3.62
C LEU A 72 -4.96 -1.99 -2.54
N ARG A 73 -5.94 -1.08 -2.57
CA ARG A 73 -7.04 -1.09 -1.61
C ARG A 73 -7.79 -2.42 -1.65
N HIS A 74 -8.17 -2.89 -2.84
CA HIS A 74 -8.83 -4.18 -2.99
C HIS A 74 -7.96 -5.31 -2.45
N PHE A 75 -6.67 -5.33 -2.77
CA PHE A 75 -5.73 -6.30 -2.20
C PHE A 75 -5.70 -6.27 -0.66
N LEU A 76 -5.68 -5.09 -0.05
CA LEU A 76 -5.67 -4.93 1.40
C LEU A 76 -6.99 -5.39 2.04
N GLU A 77 -8.14 -5.06 1.43
CA GLU A 77 -9.45 -5.58 1.84
C GLU A 77 -9.48 -7.11 1.77
N GLU A 78 -8.98 -7.65 0.66
CA GLU A 78 -8.87 -9.06 0.39
C GLU A 78 -7.92 -9.80 1.35
N ALA A 79 -6.84 -9.16 1.77
CA ALA A 79 -5.89 -9.69 2.74
C ALA A 79 -6.39 -9.54 4.19
N GLY A 80 -7.50 -8.82 4.41
CA GLY A 80 -8.07 -8.54 5.73
C GLY A 80 -7.38 -7.40 6.47
N LEU A 81 -6.56 -6.59 5.80
CA LEU A 81 -5.85 -5.46 6.39
C LEU A 81 -6.55 -4.14 6.05
N THR A 82 -7.60 -3.83 6.78
CA THR A 82 -8.37 -2.59 6.65
C THR A 82 -8.06 -1.65 7.82
N PRO A 83 -8.27 -0.33 7.67
CA PRO A 83 -8.06 0.61 8.78
C PRO A 83 -8.97 0.36 9.99
N ASP A 84 -10.06 -0.39 9.80
CA ASP A 84 -10.98 -0.81 10.87
C ASP A 84 -10.44 -2.03 11.66
N SER A 85 -9.71 -2.93 10.98
CA SER A 85 -9.11 -4.12 11.59
C SER A 85 -7.76 -3.88 12.29
N LEU A 86 -7.21 -2.65 12.21
CA LEU A 86 -5.95 -2.20 12.82
C LEU A 86 -6.19 -1.41 14.12
#